data_AF-A0A662AUL3-F1
#
_entry.id   AF-A0A662AUL3-F1
#
_cell.length_a   1.000
_cell.length_b   1.000
_cell.length_c   1.000
_cell.angle_alpha   90.00
_cell.angle_beta   90.00
_cell.angle_gamma   90.00
#
_symmetry.space_group_name_H-M   'P 1'
#
loop_
_entity.id
_entity.type
_entity.pdbx_description
1 polymer ?
#
loop_
_entity_poly.entity_id
_entity_poly.type
_entity_poly.pdbx_seq_one_letter_code
_entity_poly.pdbx_strand_id
1 'polypeptide(L)' 'NSPENIYIQHVELNGEEHNKMTITHQDIMNGGVLKFVMGKAPNYHYSE' A
#
# COMPACT_ATOMS: atom_id res chain seq x y z
N ASN A 1 4.33 -11.20 6.81
CA ASN A 1 3.46 -10.45 7.73
C ASN A 1 3.75 -10.97 9.14
N SER A 2 4.11 -10.11 10.09
CA SER A 2 4.41 -10.49 11.49
C SER A 2 3.56 -9.63 12.43
N PRO A 3 3.27 -10.10 13.66
CA PRO A 3 2.52 -9.31 14.64
C PRO A 3 3.17 -7.96 14.97
N GLU A 4 4.48 -7.84 14.76
CA GLU A 4 5.27 -6.63 15.00
C GLU A 4 5.18 -5.63 13.82
N ASN A 5 4.90 -6.11 12.60
CA ASN A 5 4.90 -5.29 11.40
C ASN A 5 3.50 -4.76 11.09
N ILE A 6 3.04 -3.79 11.88
CA ILE A 6 1.68 -3.25 11.80
C ILE A 6 1.54 -2.02 10.90
N TYR A 7 2.66 -1.42 10.47
CA TYR A 7 2.66 -0.20 9.66
C TYR A 7 2.92 -0.48 8.19
N ILE A 8 2.11 0.12 7.32
CA ILE A 8 2.37 0.11 5.87
C ILE A 8 3.57 1.01 5.59
N GLN A 9 4.58 0.44 4.92
CA GLN A 9 5.78 1.16 4.47
C GLN A 9 5.62 1.66 3.05
N HIS A 10 5.02 0.82 2.19
CA HIS A 10 4.82 1.09 0.77
C HIS A 10 3.68 0.22 0.21
N VAL A 11 3.03 0.69 -0.85
CA VAL A 11 1.99 -0.04 -1.57
C VAL A 11 2.29 -0.02 -3.06
N GLU A 12 2.12 -1.18 -3.70
CA GLU A 12 2.17 -1.33 -5.15
C GLU A 12 0.78 -1.70 -5.67
N LEU A 13 0.31 -1.03 -6.73
CA LEU A 13 -0.85 -1.43 -7.49
C LEU A 13 -0.37 -1.93 -8.86
N ASN A 14 -0.60 -3.22 -9.14
CA ASN A 14 -0.17 -3.86 -10.39
C ASN A 14 1.34 -3.73 -10.68
N GLY A 15 2.15 -3.65 -9.62
CA GLY A 15 3.61 -3.51 -9.70
C GLY A 15 4.10 -2.07 -9.82
N GLU A 16 3.20 -1.09 -9.87
CA GLU A 16 3.55 0.34 -9.83
C GLU A 16 3.36 0.90 -8.43
N GLU A 17 4.26 1.80 -8.03
CA GLU A 17 4.22 2.52 -6.75
C GLU A 17 2.90 3.30 -6.60
N HIS A 18 2.19 3.05 -5.50
CA HIS A 18 0.90 3.64 -5.19
C HIS A 18 0.96 4.44 -3.88
N ASN A 19 1.25 5.73 -4.01
CA ASN A 19 1.42 6.66 -2.89
C ASN A 19 0.13 7.33 -2.42
N LYS A 20 -1.04 6.82 -2.84
CA LYS A 20 -2.34 7.34 -2.40
C LYS A 20 -2.88 6.50 -1.26
N MET A 21 -3.51 7.16 -0.29
CA MET A 21 -4.25 6.50 0.80
C MET A 21 -5.60 5.92 0.35
N THR A 22 -5.95 6.04 -0.92
CA THR A 22 -7.20 5.58 -1.51
C THR A 22 -6.94 4.77 -2.77
N ILE A 23 -7.86 3.85 -3.05
CA ILE A 23 -8.01 3.21 -4.37
C ILE A 23 -9.39 3.57 -4.89
N THR A 24 -9.51 3.74 -6.21
CA THR A 24 -10.80 4.08 -6.81
C THR A 24 -11.63 2.83 -7.08
N HIS A 25 -12.94 3.00 -7.24
CA HIS A 25 -13.80 1.91 -7.71
C HIS A 25 -13.30 1.35 -9.06
N GLN A 26 -12.78 2.21 -9.94
CA GLN A 26 -12.25 1.77 -11.23
C GLN A 26 -11.02 0.87 -11.08
N ASP A 27 -10.12 1.18 -10.14
CA ASP A 27 -8.93 0.34 -9.86
C ASP A 27 -9.35 -1.06 -9.39
N ILE A 28 -10.41 -1.14 -8.57
CA ILE A 28 -10.99 -2.42 -8.13
C ILE A 28 -11.60 -3.17 -9.32
N MET A 29 -12.38 -2.47 -10.16
CA MET A 29 -13.07 -3.08 -11.31
C MET A 29 -12.11 -3.58 -12.40
N ASN A 30 -10.97 -2.92 -12.56
CA ASN A 30 -9.93 -3.34 -13.51
C ASN A 30 -9.23 -4.64 -13.07
N GLY A 31 -9.39 -5.05 -11.81
CA GLY A 31 -8.72 -6.22 -11.23
C GLY A 31 -7.20 -6.02 -11.11
N GLY A 32 -6.53 -7.00 -10.50
CA GLY A 32 -5.08 -7.01 -10.37
C GLY A 32 -4.59 -7.29 -8.96
N VAL A 33 -3.41 -6.77 -8.62
CA VAL A 33 -2.72 -7.06 -7.36
C VAL A 33 -2.40 -5.76 -6.63
N LEU A 34 -2.96 -5.62 -5.43
CA LEU A 34 -2.57 -4.60 -4.46
C LEU A 34 -1.65 -5.24 -3.42
N LYS A 35 -0.39 -4.82 -3.40
CA LYS A 35 0.64 -5.40 -2.54
C LYS A 35 1.07 -4.40 -1.47
N PHE A 36 0.94 -4.80 -0.22
CA PHE A 36 1.38 -4.02 0.94
C PHE A 36 2.74 -4.51 1.44
N VAL A 37 3.69 -3.58 1.58
CA VAL A 37 4.96 -3.82 2.27
C VAL A 37 4.82 -3.34 3.71
N MET A 38 4.87 -4.27 4.65
CA MET A 38 4.63 -4.02 6.08
C MET A 38 5.95 -3.85 6.86
N GLY A 39 5.94 -3.03 7.91
CA GLY A 39 7.08 -2.76 8.78
C GLY A 39 6.67 -2.41 10.21
N LYS A 40 7.66 -2.43 11.12
CA LYS A 40 7.46 -2.24 12.57
C LYS A 40 7.37 -0.79 13.02
N ALA A 41 7.77 0.15 12.18
CA ALA A 41 7.79 1.58 12.49
C ALA A 41 6.87 2.34 11.53
N PRO A 42 6.23 3.43 11.97
CA PRO A 42 5.43 4.27 11.09
C PRO A 42 6.29 4.90 9.98
N ASN A 43 5.75 4.94 8.76
CA ASN A 43 6.27 5.78 7.68
C ASN A 43 5.52 7.12 7.68
N TYR A 44 6.20 8.19 8.08
CA TYR A 44 5.60 9.54 8.15
C TYR A 44 5.59 10.30 6.81
N HIS A 45 6.22 9.75 5.77
CA HIS A 45 6.33 10.36 4.44
C HIS A 45 5.36 9.73 3.44
N TYR A 46 4.22 9.23 3.91
CA TYR A 46 3.29 8.43 3.09
C TYR A 46 2.39 9.27 2.16
N SER A 47 2.41 10.59 2.28
CA SER A 47 1.69 11.52 1.41
C SER A 47 2.59 12.70 1.06
N GLU A 48 2.99 12.78 -0.20
CA GLU A 48 3.40 14.04 -0.85
C GLU A 48 2.26 14.52 -1.77
#